data_AF-A0A2K4HP80-F1
#
_entry.id   AF-A0A2K4HP80-F1
#
_cell.length_a   1.000
_cell.length_b   1.000
_cell.length_c   1.000
_cell.angle_alpha   90.00
_cell.angle_beta   90.00
_cell.angle_gamma   90.00
#
_symmetry.space_group_name_H-M   'P 1'
#
loop_
_entity.id
_entity.type
_entity.pdbx_description
1 polymer ?
#
loop_
_entity_poly.entity_id
_entity_poly.type
_entity_poly.pdbx_seq_one_letter_code
_entity_poly.pdbx_strand_id
1 'polypeptide(L)'
;SQNTAAELAPVFIEANLDQTSVYVQAQALLTVRVYHSVSLYDDSSLTPLQIADARVEQLGESRTYEKVINSIRHGVIETRYAIYP
;
A
#
# COMPACT_ATOMS: atom_id res chain seq x y z
N SER A 1 -22.12 -25.67 -3.77
CA SER A 1 -21.91 -24.25 -4.08
C SER A 1 -21.53 -23.52 -2.80
N GLN A 2 -20.23 -23.36 -2.52
CA GLN A 2 -19.76 -22.45 -1.48
C GLN A 2 -18.66 -21.59 -2.08
N ASN A 3 -19.06 -20.41 -2.54
CA ASN A 3 -18.17 -19.34 -2.96
C ASN A 3 -17.78 -18.59 -1.68
N THR A 4 -16.81 -19.11 -0.93
CA THR A 4 -16.22 -18.38 0.19
C THR A 4 -15.48 -17.20 -0.40
N ALA A 5 -16.11 -16.03 -0.46
CA ALA A 5 -15.38 -14.79 -0.60
C ALA A 5 -14.34 -14.79 0.52
N ALA A 6 -13.05 -14.87 0.17
CA ALA A 6 -11.98 -14.99 1.15
C ALA A 6 -12.16 -13.89 2.21
N GLU A 7 -12.33 -14.29 3.46
CA GLU A 7 -12.42 -13.36 4.58
C GLU A 7 -11.09 -12.62 4.67
N LEU A 8 -11.15 -11.29 4.54
CA LEU A 8 -9.96 -10.45 4.60
C LEU A 8 -9.50 -10.35 6.05
N ALA A 9 -8.18 -10.42 6.27
CA ALA A 9 -7.60 -10.21 7.58
C ALA A 9 -7.96 -8.80 8.11
N PRO A 10 -8.04 -8.59 9.44
CA PRO A 10 -8.35 -7.28 10.02
C PRO A 10 -7.42 -6.15 9.59
N VAL A 11 -6.20 -6.51 9.18
CA VAL A 11 -5.22 -5.63 8.55
C VAL A 11 -4.58 -6.38 7.38
N PHE A 12 -4.49 -5.75 6.21
CA PHE A 12 -3.79 -6.31 5.05
C PHE A 12 -3.19 -5.21 4.16
N ILE A 13 -2.29 -5.60 3.26
CA ILE A 13 -1.55 -4.68 2.39
C ILE A 13 -1.80 -5.03 0.93
N GLU A 14 -2.04 -4.01 0.11
CA GLU A 14 -1.98 -4.08 -1.35
C GLU A 14 -0.79 -3.26 -1.84
N ALA A 15 -0.04 -3.80 -2.80
CA ALA A 15 1.06 -3.12 -3.46
C ALA A 15 0.82 -3.11 -4.97
N ASN A 16 0.89 -1.94 -5.60
CA ASN A 16 0.71 -1.78 -7.03
C ASN A 16 1.89 -1.01 -7.63
N LEU A 17 2.53 -1.60 -8.64
CA LEU A 17 3.59 -0.99 -9.41
C LEU A 17 3.04 -0.54 -10.76
N ASP A 18 3.34 0.68 -11.19
CA ASP A 18 2.87 1.21 -12.47
C ASP A 18 3.49 0.48 -13.68
N GLN A 19 4.73 -0.01 -13.54
CA GLN A 19 5.48 -0.70 -14.58
C GLN A 19 6.27 -1.86 -13.99
N THR A 20 6.07 -3.07 -14.52
CA THR A 20 6.74 -4.29 -14.00
C THR A 20 8.19 -4.47 -14.49
N SER A 21 8.64 -3.65 -15.44
CA SER A 21 10.02 -3.63 -15.94
C SER A 21 10.46 -2.18 -16.18
N VAL A 22 11.63 -1.83 -15.68
CA VAL A 22 12.17 -0.46 -15.70
C VAL A 22 13.59 -0.53 -16.26
N TYR A 23 13.94 0.35 -17.20
CA TYR A 23 15.31 0.46 -17.73
C TYR A 23 16.17 1.38 -16.82
N VAL A 24 17.50 1.34 -16.98
CA VAL A 24 18.43 2.20 -16.22
C VAL A 24 18.03 3.68 -16.39
N GLN A 25 17.96 4.43 -15.28
CA GLN A 25 17.47 5.82 -15.19
C GLN A 25 15.95 6.05 -15.32
N ALA A 26 15.13 5.00 -15.46
CA ALA A 26 13.67 5.15 -15.38
C ALA A 26 13.16 5.02 -13.94
N GLN A 27 12.02 5.66 -13.66
CA GLN A 27 11.36 5.64 -12.36
C GLN A 27 10.19 4.65 -12.38
N ALA A 28 10.10 3.82 -11.34
CA ALA A 28 8.90 3.06 -11.04
C ALA A 28 8.08 3.78 -9.96
N LEU A 29 6.75 3.78 -10.09
CA LEU A 29 5.84 4.28 -9.08
C LEU A 29 5.22 3.10 -8.34
N LEU A 30 5.56 2.96 -7.06
CA LEU A 30 4.92 2.01 -6.16
C LEU A 30 3.85 2.72 -5.34
N THR A 31 2.64 2.16 -5.34
CA THR A 31 1.55 2.56 -4.45
C THR A 31 1.30 1.43 -3.46
N VAL A 32 1.47 1.74 -2.17
CA VAL A 32 1.17 0.83 -1.06
C VAL A 32 -0.11 1.30 -0.38
N ARG A 33 -1.03 0.37 -0.14
CA ARG A 33 -2.27 0.62 0.61
C ARG A 33 -2.36 -0.34 1.77
N VAL A 34 -2.41 0.20 2.98
CA VAL A 34 -2.73 -0.57 4.18
C VAL A 34 -4.21 -0.42 4.46
N TYR A 35 -4.91 -1.54 4.44
CA TYR A 35 -6.32 -1.66 4.76
C TYR A 35 -6.46 -2.14 6.20
N HIS A 36 -7.34 -1.51 6.97
CA HIS A 36 -7.67 -1.94 8.33
C HIS A 36 -9.16 -1.81 8.61
N SER A 37 -9.75 -2.87 9.19
CA SER A 37 -11.16 -2.87 9.65
C SER A 37 -11.27 -2.67 11.17
N VAL A 38 -10.14 -2.59 11.85
CA VAL A 38 -10.00 -2.29 13.28
C VAL A 38 -9.32 -0.94 13.47
N SER A 39 -9.48 -0.34 14.63
CA SER A 39 -8.76 0.89 14.98
C SER A 39 -7.25 0.61 15.01
N LEU A 40 -6.49 1.46 14.33
CA LEU A 40 -5.05 1.54 14.45
C LEU A 40 -4.72 2.63 15.48
N TYR A 41 -3.69 2.42 16.29
CA TYR A 41 -3.25 3.43 17.26
C TYR A 41 -2.62 4.63 16.54
N ASP A 42 -2.67 5.79 17.18
CA ASP A 42 -2.26 7.08 16.63
C ASP A 42 -0.76 7.15 16.25
N ASP A 43 0.04 6.19 16.72
CA ASP A 43 1.47 6.02 16.44
C ASP A 43 1.75 5.05 15.27
N SER A 44 0.71 4.64 14.53
CA SER A 44 0.82 3.77 13.37
C SER A 44 1.55 4.45 12.21
N SER A 45 2.87 4.50 12.32
CA SER A 45 3.76 4.93 11.25
C SER A 45 4.21 3.72 10.45
N LEU A 46 4.08 3.81 9.13
CA LEU A 46 4.76 2.86 8.24
C LEU A 46 6.25 3.16 8.33
N THR A 47 7.03 2.16 8.72
CA THR A 47 8.49 2.23 8.56
C THR A 47 8.78 2.55 7.09
N PRO A 48 9.68 3.51 6.80
CA PRO A 48 10.01 3.85 5.42
C PRO A 48 10.37 2.60 4.62
N LEU A 49 9.82 2.49 3.42
CA LEU A 49 10.10 1.37 2.53
C LEU A 49 11.60 1.38 2.17
N GLN A 50 12.26 0.25 2.38
CA GLN A 50 13.64 0.03 1.98
C GLN A 50 13.71 -1.07 0.93
N ILE A 51 14.41 -0.80 -0.16
CA ILE A 51 14.70 -1.76 -1.23
C ILE A 51 16.21 -1.79 -1.40
N ALA A 52 16.80 -2.98 -1.40
CA ALA A 52 18.24 -3.14 -1.61
C ALA A 52 18.62 -2.62 -3.00
N ASP A 53 19.77 -1.96 -3.09
CA ASP A 53 20.36 -1.45 -4.35
C ASP A 53 19.46 -0.49 -5.15
N ALA A 54 18.42 0.09 -4.54
CA ALA A 54 17.54 1.07 -5.16
C ALA A 54 17.35 2.29 -4.26
N ARG A 55 17.26 3.47 -4.87
CA ARG A 55 16.86 4.68 -4.15
C ARG A 55 15.33 4.74 -4.11
N VAL A 56 14.79 4.88 -2.90
CA VAL A 56 13.34 4.98 -2.66
C VAL A 56 13.03 6.35 -2.07
N GLU A 57 12.09 7.05 -2.69
CA GLU A 57 11.63 8.37 -2.23
C GLU A 57 10.12 8.36 -2.04
N GLN A 58 9.64 8.74 -0.85
CA GLN A 58 8.22 8.92 -0.62
C GLN A 58 7.72 10.16 -1.35
N LEU A 59 6.59 10.02 -2.04
CA LEU A 59 5.97 11.07 -2.83
C LEU A 59 4.84 11.72 -2.03
N GLY A 60 5.22 12.74 -1.25
CA GLY A 60 4.29 13.53 -0.43
C GLY A 60 3.78 12.79 0.80
N GLU A 61 2.80 13.41 1.47
CA GLU A 61 2.16 12.86 2.66
C GLU A 61 1.30 11.64 2.33
N SER A 62 1.15 10.73 3.30
CA SER A 62 0.22 9.60 3.16
C SER A 62 -1.22 10.10 3.12
N ARG A 63 -2.04 9.45 2.29
CA ARG A 63 -3.45 9.78 2.14
C ARG A 63 -4.30 8.78 2.92
N THR A 64 -5.22 9.29 3.73
CA THR A 64 -6.15 8.46 4.49
C THR A 64 -7.56 8.62 3.95
N TYR A 65 -8.25 7.51 3.71
CA TYR A 65 -9.64 7.48 3.27
C TYR A 65 -10.33 6.17 3.65
N GLU A 66 -11.63 6.06 3.44
CA GLU A 66 -12.38 4.84 3.69
C GLU A 66 -12.78 4.13 2.38
N LYS A 67 -12.78 2.79 2.40
CA LYS A 67 -13.24 1.97 1.28
C LYS A 67 -14.11 0.82 1.80
N VAL A 68 -15.22 0.55 1.12
CA VAL A 68 -16.05 -0.64 1.40
C VAL A 68 -15.56 -1.80 0.54
N ILE A 69 -15.20 -2.92 1.19
CA ILE A 69 -14.74 -4.14 0.53
C ILE A 69 -15.50 -5.31 1.16
N ASN A 70 -16.16 -6.15 0.35
CA ASN A 70 -16.99 -7.25 0.82
C ASN A 70 -17.99 -6.81 1.92
N SER A 71 -18.62 -5.66 1.74
CA SER A 71 -19.56 -5.02 2.70
C SER A 71 -18.96 -4.58 4.03
N ILE A 72 -17.64 -4.66 4.21
CA ILE A 72 -16.93 -4.19 5.41
C ILE A 72 -16.24 -2.85 5.09
N ARG A 73 -16.43 -1.85 5.96
CA ARG A 73 -15.73 -0.55 5.88
C ARG A 73 -14.30 -0.71 6.38
N HIS A 74 -13.35 -0.34 5.54
CA HIS A 74 -11.93 -0.32 5.87
C HIS A 74 -11.43 1.12 5.85
N GLY A 75 -10.63 1.49 6.86
CA GLY A 75 -9.70 2.61 6.72
C GLY A 75 -8.57 2.19 5.78
N VAL A 76 -8.10 3.15 4.98
CA VAL A 76 -7.03 2.96 4.01
C VAL A 76 -5.98 4.03 4.24
N ILE A 77 -4.74 3.60 4.42
CA ILE A 77 -3.56 4.46 4.41
C ILE A 77 -2.82 4.18 3.10
N GLU A 78 -2.82 5.16 2.19
CA GLU A 78 -2.14 5.08 0.89
C GLU A 78 -0.85 5.90 0.92
N THR A 79 0.26 5.24 0.62
CA THR A 79 1.58 5.86 0.47
C THR A 79 2.14 5.56 -0.91
N ARG A 80 2.74 6.57 -1.55
CA ARG A 80 3.32 6.46 -2.89
C ARG A 80 4.82 6.64 -2.82
N TYR A 81 5.56 5.85 -3.58
CA TYR A 81 7.01 5.89 -3.64
C TYR A 81 7.50 5.97 -5.08
N ALA A 82 8.51 6.79 -5.33
CA ALA A 82 9.36 6.70 -6.50
C ALA A 82 10.51 5.73 -6.21
N ILE A 83 10.71 4.77 -7.09
CA ILE A 83 11.80 3.80 -7.03
C ILE A 83 12.72 4.06 -8.22
N TYR A 84 14.00 4.26 -7.94
CA TYR A 84 15.06 4.43 -8.92
C TYR A 84 16.02 3.23 -8.82
N PRO A 85 16.08 2.36 -9.86
CA PRO A 85 17.00 1.23 -9.93
C PRO A 85 18.44 1.67 -10.23
#